data_AF-A0A3B0W533-F1
#
_entry.id   AF-A0A3B0W533-F1
#
_cell.length_a   1.000
_cell.length_b   1.000
_cell.length_c   1.000
_cell.angle_alpha   90.00
_cell.angle_beta   90.00
_cell.angle_gamma   90.00
#
_symmetry.space_group_name_H-M   'P 1'
#
loop_
_entity.id
_entity.type
_entity.pdbx_description
1 polymer ?
#
loop_
_entity_poly.entity_id
_entity_poly.type
_entity_poly.pdbx_seq_one_letter_code
_entity_poly.pdbx_strand_id
1 'polypeptide(L)' 'MPLIENGSPAYRTVYVAKFVDTVYVLHSFTKTTNGVDKQAMKTAKGRYKLMQQEIDALKKKAKGMPKKKSGK' A
#
# COMPACT_ATOMS: atom_id res chain seq x y z
N MET A 1 -39.45 -7.28 18.78
CA MET A 1 -38.92 -7.37 17.40
C MET A 1 -37.47 -6.91 17.46
N PRO A 2 -36.47 -7.82 17.48
CA PRO A 2 -35.09 -7.39 17.62
C PRO A 2 -34.61 -6.77 16.29
N LEU A 3 -34.06 -5.56 16.36
CA LEU A 3 -33.30 -4.96 15.26
C LEU A 3 -32.08 -5.85 14.98
N ILE A 4 -32.07 -6.52 13.84
CA ILE A 4 -30.85 -7.12 13.29
C ILE A 4 -30.06 -5.97 12.66
N GLU A 5 -29.21 -5.34 13.45
CA GLU A 5 -28.10 -4.57 12.89
C GLU A 5 -27.10 -5.59 12.32
N ASN A 6 -27.27 -5.98 11.05
CA ASN A 6 -26.17 -6.58 10.32
C ASN A 6 -25.11 -5.48 10.15
N GLY A 7 -24.30 -5.30 11.19
CA GLY A 7 -23.23 -4.33 11.23
C GLY A 7 -22.35 -4.49 10.00
N SER A 8 -22.29 -3.41 9.23
CA SER A 8 -21.28 -3.00 8.25
C SER A 8 -20.41 -4.08 7.60
N PRO A 9 -20.23 -4.05 6.27
CA PRO A 9 -19.09 -4.74 5.67
C PRO A 9 -17.81 -4.25 6.34
N ALA A 10 -17.11 -5.13 7.06
CA ALA A 10 -15.79 -4.83 7.61
C ALA A 10 -14.80 -4.77 6.45
N TYR A 11 -13.96 -3.74 6.34
CA TYR A 11 -12.95 -3.65 5.29
C TYR A 11 -11.56 -4.00 5.83
N ARG A 12 -10.73 -4.64 5.00
CA ARG A 12 -9.32 -4.91 5.30
C ARG A 12 -8.44 -4.21 4.26
N THR A 13 -7.43 -3.50 4.74
CA THR A 13 -6.48 -2.76 3.91
C THR A 13 -5.06 -3.29 4.12
N VAL A 14 -4.36 -3.58 3.02
CA VAL A 14 -2.95 -3.94 3.00
C VAL A 14 -2.16 -2.72 2.57
N TYR A 15 -1.18 -2.32 3.38
CA TYR A 15 -0.34 -1.15 3.13
C TYR A 15 1.12 -1.39 3.53
N VAL A 16 2.01 -0.51 3.07
CA VAL A 16 3.43 -0.49 3.44
C VAL A 16 3.77 0.88 4.01
N ALA A 17 4.30 0.91 5.23
CA ALA A 17 4.67 2.14 5.95
C ALA A 17 6.19 2.43 5.97
N LYS A 18 7.01 1.58 5.36
CA LYS A 18 8.48 1.58 5.55
C LYS A 18 9.24 2.56 4.64
N PHE A 19 8.59 3.22 3.68
CA PHE A 19 9.27 3.99 2.64
C PHE A 19 9.06 5.50 2.79
N VAL A 20 10.13 6.22 3.18
CA VAL A 20 10.30 7.67 2.98
C VAL A 20 9.08 8.49 3.44
N ASP A 21 8.67 8.32 4.70
CA ASP A 21 7.52 8.98 5.32
C ASP A 21 6.18 8.86 4.56
N THR A 22 6.07 7.91 3.64
CA THR A 22 4.91 7.73 2.76
C THR A 22 4.29 6.36 3.00
N VAL A 23 2.96 6.36 3.19
CA VAL A 23 2.17 5.13 3.32
C VAL A 23 1.61 4.75 1.96
N TYR A 24 1.99 3.56 1.47
CA TYR A 24 1.48 3.02 0.22
C TYR A 24 0.36 2.02 0.48
N VAL A 25 -0.86 2.36 0.07
CA VAL A 25 -2.00 1.44 0.14
C VAL A 25 -1.97 0.52 -1.07
N LEU A 26 -1.77 -0.78 -0.85
CA LEU A 26 -1.67 -1.78 -1.91
C LEU A 26 -3.05 -2.32 -2.32
N HIS A 27 -3.93 -2.57 -1.34
CA HIS A 27 -5.25 -3.12 -1.62
C HIS A 27 -6.20 -2.93 -0.44
N SER A 28 -7.39 -2.42 -0.70
CA SER A 28 -8.54 -2.50 0.21
C SER A 28 -9.58 -3.48 -0.35
N PHE A 29 -10.23 -4.25 0.52
CA PHE A 29 -11.29 -5.19 0.15
C PHE A 29 -12.25 -5.44 1.32
N THR A 30 -13.48 -5.84 1.01
CA THR A 30 -14.45 -6.25 2.04
C THR A 30 -14.02 -7.58 2.65
N LYS A 31 -13.93 -7.62 3.97
CA LYS A 31 -13.67 -8.82 4.77
C LYS A 31 -14.90 -9.73 4.68
N THR A 32 -14.76 -10.82 3.94
CA THR A 32 -15.81 -11.84 3.78
C THR A 32 -15.72 -12.95 4.81
N THR A 33 -14.53 -13.18 5.38
CA THR A 33 -14.29 -14.20 6.41
C THR A 33 -13.28 -13.72 7.45
N ASN A 34 -13.19 -14.38 8.61
CA ASN A 34 -12.18 -14.07 9.63
C ASN A 34 -10.75 -14.48 9.23
N GLY A 35 -10.61 -15.33 8.21
CA GLY A 35 -9.33 -15.82 7.73
C GLY A 35 -8.52 -14.80 6.90
N VAL A 36 -7.35 -15.24 6.45
CA VAL A 36 -6.55 -14.49 5.46
C VAL A 36 -7.07 -14.84 4.07
N ASP A 37 -7.58 -13.84 3.36
CA ASP A 37 -7.98 -14.00 1.96
C ASP A 37 -6.74 -14.19 1.07
N LYS A 38 -6.52 -15.42 0.62
CA LYS A 38 -5.36 -15.78 -0.21
C LYS A 38 -5.36 -15.06 -1.56
N GLN A 39 -6.54 -14.79 -2.11
CA GLN A 39 -6.68 -14.08 -3.39
C GLN A 39 -6.32 -12.61 -3.22
N ALA A 40 -6.84 -11.95 -2.18
CA ALA A 40 -6.49 -10.58 -1.85
C ALA A 40 -4.99 -10.44 -1.56
N MET A 41 -4.38 -11.42 -0.87
CA MET A 41 -2.94 -11.42 -0.60
C MET A 41 -2.10 -11.64 -1.88
N LYS A 42 -2.56 -12.45 -2.82
CA LYS A 42 -1.91 -12.61 -4.13
C LYS A 42 -1.91 -11.28 -4.90
N THR A 43 -3.05 -10.58 -4.91
CA THR A 43 -3.16 -9.24 -5.51
C THR A 43 -2.24 -8.22 -4.84
N ALA A 44 -2.23 -8.18 -3.50
CA ALA A 44 -1.36 -7.29 -2.75
C ALA A 44 0.13 -7.55 -3.02
N LYS A 45 0.55 -8.82 -3.09
CA LYS A 45 1.94 -9.18 -3.45
C LYS A 45 2.32 -8.74 -4.86
N GLY A 46 1.41 -8.86 -5.83
CA GLY A 46 1.63 -8.37 -7.20
C GLY A 46 1.84 -6.85 -7.22
N ARG A 47 0.96 -6.10 -6.55
CA ARG A 47 1.05 -4.64 -6.45
C ARG A 47 2.28 -4.17 -5.69
N TYR A 48 2.70 -4.90 -4.67
CA TYR A 48 3.94 -4.61 -3.94
C TYR A 48 5.17 -4.65 -4.87
N LYS A 49 5.26 -5.62 -5.79
CA LYS A 49 6.36 -5.70 -6.75
C LYS A 49 6.38 -4.51 -7.71
N LEU A 50 5.20 -4.08 -8.18
CA LEU A 50 5.07 -2.90 -9.04
C LEU A 50 5.50 -1.63 -8.30
N MET A 51 5.02 -1.44 -7.07
CA MET A 51 5.43 -0.33 -6.20
C MET A 51 6.95 -0.31 -6.00
N GLN A 52 7.59 -1.47 -5.79
CA GLN A 52 9.04 -1.54 -5.62
C GLN A 52 9.79 -1.06 -6.87
N GLN A 53 9.33 -1.45 -8.07
CA GLN A 53 9.92 -1.00 -9.34
C GLN A 53 9.80 0.52 -9.50
N GLU A 54 8.64 1.09 -9.17
CA GLU A 54 8.41 2.53 -9.21
C GLU A 54 9.31 3.27 -8.21
N ILE A 55 9.41 2.78 -6.97
CA ILE A 55 10.29 3.36 -5.94
C ILE A 55 11.76 3.30 -6.38
N ASP A 56 12.20 2.20 -6.98
CA ASP A 56 13.58 2.06 -7.45
C ASP A 56 13.87 2.99 -8.64
N ALA A 57 12.90 3.20 -9.54
CA ALA A 57 12.99 4.19 -10.60
C ALA A 57 13.03 5.63 -10.05
N LEU A 58 12.20 5.95 -9.06
CA LEU A 58 12.20 7.25 -8.37
C LEU A 58 13.52 7.51 -7.64
N LYS A 59 14.08 6.51 -6.95
CA LYS A 59 15.41 6.60 -6.32
C LYS A 59 16.51 6.86 -7.33
N LYS A 60 16.47 6.23 -8.51
CA LYS A 60 17.43 6.48 -9.59
C LYS A 60 17.32 7.91 -10.13
N LYS A 61 16.11 8.43 -10.33
CA LYS A 61 15.88 9.84 -10.72
C LYS A 61 16.39 10.82 -9.65
N ALA A 62 16.13 10.54 -8.37
CA ALA A 62 16.61 11.37 -7.26
C ALA A 62 18.15 11.37 -7.14
N LYS A 63 18.81 10.24 -7.41
CA LYS A 63 20.29 10.16 -7.47
C LYS A 63 20.91 10.89 -8.67
N GLY A 64 20.13 11.17 -9.72
CA GLY A 64 20.58 11.89 -10.93
C GLY A 64 20.47 13.42 -10.85
N MET A 65 19.90 13.99 -9.78
CA MET A 65 19.77 15.44 -9.63
C MET A 65 21.07 16.01 -9.03
N PRO A 66 21.76 16.95 -9.71
CA PRO A 66 22.99 17.53 -9.19
C PRO A 66 22.70 18.22 -7.86
N LYS A 67 23.53 17.96 -6.83
CA LYS A 67 23.53 18.75 -5.60
C LYS A 67 23.64 20.22 -6.00
N LYS A 68 22.58 21.00 -5.81
CA LYS A 68 22.64 22.46 -5.90
C LYS A 68 23.65 22.89 -4.83
N LYS A 69 24.90 23.17 -5.24
CA LYS A 69 25.87 23.85 -4.40
C LYS A 69 25.30 25.25 -4.18
N SER A 70 24.58 25.46 -3.09
CA SER A 70 24.31 26.80 -2.58
C SER A 70 25.62 27.31 -1.96
N GLY A 71 26.45 27.92 -2.80
CA GLY A 71 27.54 28.78 -2.36
C GLY A 71 27.13 30.22 -2.58
N LYS A 72 27.00 31.00 -1.51
CA LYS A 72 27.87 32.12 -1.14
C LYS A 72 27.40 32.69 0.18
#